data_AF-A0A414T5T0-F1
#
_entry.id   AF-A0A414T5T0-F1
#
_cell.length_a   1.000
_cell.length_b   1.000
_cell.length_c   1.000
_cell.angle_alpha   90.00
_cell.angle_beta   90.00
_cell.angle_gamma   90.00
#
_symmetry.space_group_name_H-M   'P 1'
#
loop_
_entity.id
_entity.type
_entity.pdbx_description
1 polymer ?
#
loop_
_entity_poly.entity_id
_entity_poly.type
_entity_poly.pdbx_seq_one_letter_code
_entity_poly.pdbx_strand_id
1 'polypeptide(L)'
;MEEKNKEKELILCSLLDAALHAEPHVENQAALKQKWERLKQQETEWESILSIADRHRVLPLLYDVLENILPEDGADWKRVQERSTQTVGQSYRLLFMSRYVTGLLKDAGIDTILLKGSGVAGLYPVPELRKSGDVDLLVENGKMAQEAGRCLQVHGFVAESGHQENHHLTYMSPEGIRLELHSALVEPFDSTEVNTFLEKCQKDFFENRVTENVMGVDFFLASPSYQAFYLLLHMLQHFLRSGFGLKLLCDWVVFWEHGCTAEEEAKFLTLVRECGILNFTCVVTLFCVRYLGLSENKVQFLEKAGEAGAMKEEAYLEEFFTEIMEAEEFGEADSKRMVAMRGTGWIDYIREFHHQMHLSHPKAGQYKIFYPILWVRTFFGFVYRNRKLRGISSIAILKNAKKRSRLVTKMKLFQKNKYEE
;
A
#
# COMPACT_ATOMS: atom_id res chain seq x y z
N MET A 1 24.52 -13.64 -8.52
CA MET A 1 23.08 -13.97 -8.35
C MET A 1 22.31 -12.71 -7.94
N GLU A 2 22.78 -11.94 -6.94
CA GLU A 2 22.18 -10.65 -6.56
C GLU A 2 22.19 -9.61 -7.70
N GLU A 3 23.31 -9.40 -8.41
CA GLU A 3 23.35 -8.45 -9.54
C GLU A 3 22.36 -8.80 -10.67
N LYS A 4 22.22 -10.09 -10.99
CA LYS A 4 21.25 -10.58 -11.99
C LYS A 4 19.80 -10.40 -11.56
N ASN A 5 19.50 -10.42 -10.26
CA ASN A 5 18.15 -10.15 -9.77
C ASN A 5 17.84 -8.66 -9.80
N LYS A 6 18.79 -7.80 -9.42
CA LYS A 6 18.65 -6.34 -9.48
C LYS A 6 18.40 -5.85 -10.90
N GLU A 7 19.08 -6.42 -11.89
CA GLU A 7 18.85 -6.08 -13.30
C GLU A 7 17.39 -6.35 -13.73
N LYS A 8 16.83 -7.51 -13.35
CA LYS A 8 15.44 -7.88 -13.63
C LYS A 8 14.43 -6.95 -12.95
N GLU A 9 14.70 -6.57 -11.71
CA GLU A 9 13.87 -5.62 -10.94
C GLU A 9 13.85 -4.24 -11.61
N LEU A 10 15.00 -3.77 -12.13
CA LEU A 10 15.09 -2.51 -12.87
C LEU A 10 14.40 -2.57 -14.24
N ILE A 11 14.46 -3.73 -14.92
CA ILE A 11 13.69 -3.96 -16.14
C ILE A 11 12.18 -3.91 -15.83
N LEU A 12 11.72 -4.54 -14.74
CA LEU A 12 10.32 -4.46 -14.33
C LEU A 12 9.88 -3.01 -14.08
N CYS A 13 10.65 -2.24 -13.30
CA CYS A 13 10.36 -0.82 -13.08
C CYS A 13 10.28 -0.03 -14.39
N SER A 14 11.17 -0.34 -15.34
CA SER A 14 11.17 0.27 -16.67
C SER A 14 9.95 -0.07 -17.53
N LEU A 15 9.41 -1.28 -17.39
CA LEU A 15 8.17 -1.71 -18.05
C LEU A 15 6.95 -1.05 -17.40
N LEU A 16 6.95 -0.89 -16.08
CA LEU A 16 5.88 -0.20 -15.36
C LEU A 16 5.83 1.29 -15.70
N ASP A 17 6.98 1.97 -15.73
CA ASP A 17 7.09 3.34 -16.24
C ASP A 17 6.39 3.49 -17.60
N ALA A 18 6.65 2.58 -18.55
CA ALA A 18 5.97 2.61 -19.84
C ALA A 18 4.45 2.35 -19.74
N ALA A 19 4.02 1.43 -18.88
CA ALA A 19 2.61 1.09 -18.70
C ALA A 19 1.78 2.20 -18.03
N LEU A 20 2.38 2.96 -17.11
CA LEU A 20 1.69 3.99 -16.32
C LEU A 20 1.50 5.30 -17.09
N HIS A 21 2.24 5.51 -18.18
CA HIS A 21 2.26 6.75 -18.97
C HIS A 21 1.81 6.55 -20.44
N ALA A 22 0.90 5.61 -20.69
CA ALA A 22 0.53 5.18 -22.04
C ALA A 22 -0.16 6.26 -22.91
N GLU A 23 -0.52 7.42 -22.35
CA GLU A 23 -0.59 8.67 -23.13
C GLU A 23 0.73 9.44 -22.97
N PRO A 24 1.72 9.22 -23.84
CA PRO A 24 2.97 9.93 -23.74
C PRO A 24 2.69 11.42 -23.98
N HIS A 25 3.09 12.26 -23.04
CA HIS A 25 3.52 13.61 -23.41
C HIS A 25 4.39 13.48 -24.66
N VAL A 26 4.02 14.19 -25.73
CA VAL A 26 4.58 14.05 -27.10
C VAL A 26 6.12 14.05 -27.13
N GLU A 27 6.75 14.65 -26.13
CA GLU A 27 8.21 14.74 -25.97
C GLU A 27 8.90 13.40 -25.62
N ASN A 28 8.20 12.42 -25.02
CA ASN A 28 8.83 11.20 -24.47
C ASN A 28 8.59 9.91 -25.30
N GLN A 29 7.76 9.98 -26.35
CA GLN A 29 7.35 8.82 -27.12
C GLN A 29 8.51 8.17 -27.91
N ALA A 30 9.45 8.97 -28.41
CA ALA A 30 10.64 8.49 -29.10
C ALA A 30 11.63 7.78 -28.16
N ALA A 31 11.79 8.30 -26.94
CA ALA A 31 12.65 7.72 -25.91
C ALA A 31 12.08 6.38 -25.40
N LEU A 32 10.76 6.32 -25.16
CA LEU A 32 10.06 5.08 -24.80
C LEU A 32 10.18 4.03 -25.90
N LYS A 33 9.95 4.41 -27.16
CA LYS A 33 10.08 3.50 -28.31
C LYS A 33 11.51 2.97 -28.46
N GLN A 34 12.53 3.82 -28.27
CA GLN A 34 13.93 3.39 -28.31
C GLN A 34 14.28 2.46 -27.13
N LYS A 35 13.71 2.72 -25.94
CA LYS A 35 13.83 1.85 -24.76
C LYS A 35 13.21 0.48 -25.01
N TRP A 36 12.03 0.42 -25.65
CA TRP A 36 11.37 -0.83 -26.04
C TRP A 36 12.18 -1.65 -27.04
N GLU A 37 12.74 -1.01 -28.07
CA GLU A 37 13.59 -1.70 -29.05
C GLU A 37 14.85 -2.30 -28.42
N ARG A 38 15.43 -1.63 -27.40
CA ARG A 38 16.54 -2.20 -26.64
C ARG A 38 16.12 -3.43 -25.83
N LEU A 39 14.96 -3.38 -25.15
CA LEU A 39 14.45 -4.51 -24.38
C LEU A 39 14.13 -5.73 -25.27
N LYS A 40 13.63 -5.51 -26.50
CA LYS A 40 13.39 -6.58 -27.48
C LYS A 40 14.66 -7.31 -27.93
N GLN A 41 15.78 -6.60 -28.00
CA GLN A 41 17.05 -7.13 -28.47
C GLN A 41 17.87 -7.80 -27.36
N GLN A 42 17.52 -7.58 -26.09
CA GLN A 42 18.21 -8.16 -24.95
C GLN A 42 17.69 -9.57 -24.68
N GLU A 43 18.59 -10.55 -24.57
CA GLU A 43 18.25 -11.90 -24.11
C GLU A 43 17.78 -11.81 -22.65
N THR A 44 16.46 -11.89 -22.47
CA THR A 44 15.79 -11.54 -21.22
C THR A 44 15.09 -12.78 -20.66
N GLU A 45 15.36 -13.11 -19.39
CA GLU A 45 14.68 -14.19 -18.67
C GLU A 45 13.24 -13.76 -18.26
N TRP A 46 12.33 -13.72 -19.24
CA TRP A 46 10.96 -13.23 -19.09
C TRP A 46 10.20 -13.93 -17.96
N GLU A 47 10.26 -15.26 -17.88
CA GLU A 47 9.59 -16.03 -16.82
C GLU A 47 9.88 -15.47 -15.41
N SER A 48 11.13 -15.10 -15.15
CA SER A 48 11.57 -14.54 -13.87
C SER A 48 11.02 -13.14 -13.63
N ILE A 49 11.01 -12.28 -14.65
CA ILE A 49 10.48 -10.90 -14.54
C ILE A 49 8.96 -10.94 -14.34
N LEU A 50 8.24 -11.77 -15.10
CA LEU A 50 6.80 -11.95 -14.96
C LEU A 50 6.44 -12.56 -13.59
N SER A 51 7.31 -13.40 -13.03
CA SER A 51 7.18 -13.90 -11.65
C SER A 51 7.30 -12.80 -10.62
N ILE A 52 8.29 -11.89 -10.75
CA ILE A 52 8.41 -10.72 -9.88
C ILE A 52 7.16 -9.83 -10.03
N ALA A 53 6.76 -9.52 -11.26
CA ALA A 53 5.58 -8.70 -11.54
C ALA A 53 4.30 -9.26 -10.92
N ASP A 54 4.09 -10.59 -10.95
CA ASP A 54 2.93 -11.24 -10.33
C ASP A 54 2.98 -11.16 -8.80
N ARG A 55 4.16 -11.33 -8.18
CA ARG A 55 4.32 -11.20 -6.73
C ARG A 55 4.16 -9.76 -6.23
N HIS A 56 4.53 -8.78 -7.05
CA HIS A 56 4.25 -7.35 -6.81
C HIS A 56 2.86 -6.91 -7.28
N ARG A 57 2.13 -7.81 -7.97
CA ARG A 57 0.71 -7.70 -8.35
C ARG A 57 0.44 -6.59 -9.36
N VAL A 58 1.41 -6.46 -10.25
CA VAL A 58 1.46 -5.48 -11.33
C VAL A 58 1.56 -6.15 -12.71
N LEU A 59 1.62 -7.49 -12.78
CA LEU A 59 1.69 -8.22 -14.06
C LEU A 59 0.61 -7.80 -15.06
N PRO A 60 -0.68 -7.66 -14.68
CA PRO A 60 -1.72 -7.23 -15.62
C PRO A 60 -1.49 -5.82 -16.19
N LEU A 61 -0.88 -4.91 -15.43
CA LEU A 61 -0.57 -3.55 -15.91
C LEU A 61 0.38 -3.56 -17.11
N LEU A 62 1.14 -4.65 -17.29
CA LEU A 62 2.12 -4.77 -18.37
C LEU A 62 1.51 -5.29 -19.68
N TYR A 63 0.20 -5.54 -19.75
CA TYR A 63 -0.45 -6.18 -20.91
C TYR A 63 -0.08 -5.48 -22.24
N ASP A 64 -0.40 -4.19 -22.38
CA ASP A 64 -0.21 -3.45 -23.64
C ASP A 64 1.28 -3.28 -23.99
N VAL A 65 2.14 -3.18 -22.96
CA VAL A 65 3.59 -3.08 -23.14
C VAL A 65 4.16 -4.40 -23.66
N LEU A 66 3.75 -5.53 -23.06
CA LEU A 66 4.28 -6.85 -23.38
C LEU A 66 3.68 -7.45 -24.65
N GLU A 67 2.48 -7.04 -25.07
CA GLU A 67 1.87 -7.44 -26.34
C GLU A 67 2.82 -7.18 -27.52
N ASN A 68 3.54 -6.06 -27.45
CA ASN A 68 4.45 -5.63 -28.51
C ASN A 68 5.85 -6.25 -28.39
N ILE A 69 6.16 -6.97 -27.30
CA ILE A 69 7.51 -7.47 -26.98
C ILE A 69 7.56 -9.00 -27.01
N LEU A 70 6.56 -9.68 -26.46
CA LEU A 70 6.52 -11.14 -26.35
C LEU A 70 5.94 -11.77 -27.62
N PRO A 71 6.40 -12.98 -28.02
CA PRO A 71 5.80 -13.71 -29.13
C PRO A 71 4.35 -14.09 -28.84
N GLU A 72 3.45 -13.88 -29.81
CA GLU A 72 2.00 -14.12 -29.67
C GLU A 72 1.63 -15.57 -29.27
N ASP A 73 2.41 -16.56 -29.71
CA ASP A 73 2.18 -17.97 -29.33
C ASP A 73 3.01 -18.44 -28.11
N GLY A 74 3.78 -17.54 -27.50
CA GLY A 74 4.69 -17.83 -26.40
C GLY A 74 3.98 -18.12 -25.08
N ALA A 75 4.56 -19.03 -24.26
CA ALA A 75 4.01 -19.38 -22.95
C ALA A 75 3.94 -18.17 -21.99
N ASP A 76 4.95 -17.29 -22.04
CA ASP A 76 4.99 -16.07 -21.25
C ASP A 76 3.86 -15.09 -21.61
N TRP A 77 3.55 -14.94 -22.91
CA TRP A 77 2.45 -14.09 -23.36
C TRP A 77 1.10 -14.65 -22.92
N LYS A 78 0.87 -15.96 -23.07
CA LYS A 78 -0.35 -16.62 -22.59
C LYS A 78 -0.57 -16.40 -21.09
N ARG A 79 0.50 -16.48 -20.29
CA ARG A 79 0.45 -16.17 -18.86
C ARG A 79 -0.01 -14.73 -18.58
N VAL A 80 0.52 -13.75 -19.31
CA VAL A 80 0.10 -12.34 -19.20
C VAL A 80 -1.38 -12.19 -19.59
N GLN A 81 -1.81 -12.81 -20.69
CA GLN A 81 -3.19 -12.76 -21.16
C GLN A 81 -4.18 -13.36 -20.16
N GLU A 82 -3.88 -14.56 -19.64
CA GLU A 82 -4.70 -15.24 -18.65
C GLU A 82 -4.83 -14.40 -17.37
N ARG A 83 -3.71 -13.87 -16.86
CA ARG A 83 -3.75 -13.06 -15.64
C ARG A 83 -4.52 -11.76 -15.85
N SER A 84 -4.32 -11.11 -16.98
CA SER A 84 -4.99 -9.84 -17.31
C SER A 84 -6.49 -10.03 -17.50
N THR A 85 -6.91 -11.09 -18.21
CA THR A 85 -8.33 -11.44 -18.37
C THR A 85 -9.02 -11.66 -17.03
N GLN A 86 -8.38 -12.39 -16.11
CA GLN A 86 -8.90 -12.58 -14.76
C GLN A 86 -9.02 -11.26 -14.00
N THR A 87 -8.01 -10.39 -14.11
CA THR A 87 -7.99 -9.09 -13.44
C THR A 87 -9.06 -8.14 -13.97
N VAL A 88 -9.29 -8.09 -15.29
CA VAL A 88 -10.37 -7.32 -15.91
C VAL A 88 -11.72 -7.79 -15.39
N GLY A 89 -11.98 -9.11 -15.41
CA GLY A 89 -13.22 -9.68 -14.87
C GLY A 89 -13.44 -9.37 -13.39
N GLN A 90 -12.38 -9.43 -12.57
CA GLN A 90 -12.43 -9.06 -11.16
C GLN A 90 -12.67 -7.56 -10.97
N SER A 91 -12.08 -6.70 -11.79
CA SER A 91 -12.22 -5.25 -11.72
C SER A 91 -13.68 -4.83 -11.87
N TYR A 92 -14.39 -5.34 -12.89
CA TYR A 92 -15.81 -5.04 -13.08
C TYR A 92 -16.69 -5.57 -11.94
N ARG A 93 -16.40 -6.77 -11.41
CA ARG A 93 -17.12 -7.31 -10.26
C ARG A 93 -16.97 -6.40 -9.02
N LEU A 94 -15.76 -5.92 -8.76
CA LEU A 94 -15.50 -4.99 -7.66
C LEU A 94 -16.12 -3.61 -7.89
N LEU A 95 -16.10 -3.10 -9.12
CA LEU A 95 -16.74 -1.84 -9.52
C LEU A 95 -18.24 -1.85 -9.18
N PHE A 96 -18.96 -2.87 -9.66
CA PHE A 96 -20.41 -2.97 -9.42
C PHE A 96 -20.75 -3.31 -7.97
N MET A 97 -19.94 -4.16 -7.30
CA MET A 97 -20.13 -4.44 -5.86
C MET A 97 -19.93 -3.17 -5.02
N SER A 98 -18.90 -2.36 -5.32
CA SER A 98 -18.67 -1.08 -4.66
C SER A 98 -19.87 -0.15 -4.84
N ARG A 99 -20.43 -0.07 -6.05
CA ARG A 99 -21.60 0.77 -6.33
C ARG A 99 -22.87 0.28 -5.63
N TYR A 100 -23.07 -1.03 -5.61
CA TYR A 100 -24.19 -1.67 -4.92
C TYR A 100 -24.15 -1.37 -3.43
N VAL A 101 -23.02 -1.65 -2.77
CA VAL A 101 -22.86 -1.46 -1.32
C VAL A 101 -22.97 0.01 -0.93
N THR A 102 -22.29 0.91 -1.63
CA THR A 102 -22.38 2.35 -1.34
C THR A 102 -23.79 2.89 -1.53
N GLY A 103 -24.55 2.35 -2.51
CA GLY A 103 -25.98 2.65 -2.68
C GLY A 103 -26.83 2.18 -1.50
N LEU A 104 -26.69 0.92 -1.09
CA LEU A 104 -27.41 0.35 0.05
C LEU A 104 -27.18 1.16 1.34
N LEU A 105 -25.93 1.50 1.62
CA LEU A 105 -25.56 2.24 2.82
C LEU A 105 -26.09 3.68 2.77
N LYS A 106 -26.03 4.33 1.60
CA LYS A 106 -26.62 5.65 1.40
C LYS A 106 -28.13 5.64 1.61
N ASP A 107 -28.85 4.65 1.10
CA ASP A 107 -30.30 4.52 1.29
C ASP A 107 -30.66 4.29 2.76
N ALA A 108 -29.76 3.69 3.54
CA ALA A 108 -29.86 3.55 5.00
C ALA A 108 -29.44 4.82 5.77
N GLY A 109 -29.07 5.91 5.09
CA GLY A 109 -28.61 7.15 5.70
C GLY A 109 -27.18 7.08 6.26
N ILE A 110 -26.37 6.13 5.78
CA ILE A 110 -24.98 5.93 6.21
C ILE A 110 -24.06 6.43 5.11
N ASP A 111 -23.36 7.52 5.43
CA ASP A 111 -22.35 8.08 4.56
C ASP A 111 -21.08 7.24 4.58
N THR A 112 -20.50 7.03 3.38
CA THR A 112 -19.28 6.26 3.17
C THR A 112 -18.31 6.98 2.25
N ILE A 113 -17.03 6.67 2.37
CA ILE A 113 -16.00 7.01 1.37
C ILE A 113 -15.40 5.71 0.86
N LEU A 114 -15.40 5.50 -0.46
CA LEU A 114 -14.69 4.41 -1.08
C LEU A 114 -13.18 4.69 -1.03
N LEU A 115 -12.44 3.77 -0.42
CA LEU A 115 -11.00 3.84 -0.28
C LEU A 115 -10.35 2.95 -1.35
N LYS A 116 -9.27 3.42 -1.96
CA LYS A 116 -8.45 2.61 -2.89
C LYS A 116 -9.29 2.04 -4.05
N GLY A 117 -9.06 0.77 -4.38
CA GLY A 117 -9.91 -0.03 -5.26
C GLY A 117 -10.26 0.66 -6.58
N SER A 118 -11.55 0.64 -6.89
CA SER A 118 -12.12 1.23 -8.11
C SER A 118 -11.91 2.74 -8.19
N GLY A 119 -11.91 3.47 -7.07
CA GLY A 119 -11.69 4.92 -7.07
C GLY A 119 -10.31 5.30 -7.62
N VAL A 120 -9.28 4.54 -7.27
CA VAL A 120 -7.91 4.75 -7.78
C VAL A 120 -7.71 4.14 -9.17
N ALA A 121 -8.43 3.06 -9.50
CA ALA A 121 -8.33 2.41 -10.80
C ALA A 121 -8.63 3.38 -11.96
N GLY A 122 -9.57 4.30 -11.78
CA GLY A 122 -9.91 5.32 -12.78
C GLY A 122 -8.77 6.25 -13.18
N LEU A 123 -7.67 6.30 -12.41
CA LEU A 123 -6.49 7.12 -12.70
C LEU A 123 -5.47 6.41 -13.60
N TYR A 124 -5.59 5.09 -13.77
CA TYR A 124 -4.70 4.32 -14.64
C TYR A 124 -5.07 4.50 -16.11
N PRO A 125 -4.10 4.44 -17.04
CA PRO A 125 -4.39 4.48 -18.49
C PRO A 125 -5.39 3.41 -18.95
N VAL A 126 -5.30 2.22 -18.36
CA VAL A 126 -6.30 1.14 -18.52
C VAL A 126 -6.77 0.71 -17.13
N PRO A 127 -7.88 1.28 -16.62
CA PRO A 127 -8.37 1.05 -15.26
C PRO A 127 -8.57 -0.42 -14.90
N GLU A 128 -9.02 -1.25 -15.85
CA GLU A 128 -9.34 -2.65 -15.66
C GLU A 128 -8.14 -3.53 -15.33
N LEU A 129 -6.92 -3.08 -15.68
CA LEU A 129 -5.70 -3.82 -15.41
C LEU A 129 -5.18 -3.62 -13.98
N ARG A 130 -5.71 -2.65 -13.22
CA ARG A 130 -5.34 -2.45 -11.81
C ARG A 130 -5.95 -3.54 -10.93
N LYS A 131 -5.11 -4.46 -10.46
CA LYS A 131 -5.55 -5.54 -9.56
C LYS A 131 -6.07 -5.00 -8.21
N SER A 132 -7.32 -5.30 -7.91
CA SER A 132 -7.98 -5.08 -6.62
C SER A 132 -8.53 -6.42 -6.06
N GLY A 133 -8.67 -6.55 -4.75
CA GLY A 133 -9.11 -7.81 -4.11
C GLY A 133 -10.42 -7.69 -3.32
N ASP A 134 -10.66 -6.51 -2.78
CA ASP A 134 -11.64 -6.18 -1.76
C ASP A 134 -12.31 -4.83 -2.09
N VAL A 135 -13.41 -4.57 -1.40
CA VAL A 135 -14.05 -3.25 -1.34
C VAL A 135 -13.74 -2.65 0.02
N ASP A 136 -13.01 -1.54 0.07
CA ASP A 136 -12.72 -0.82 1.31
C ASP A 136 -13.62 0.42 1.43
N LEU A 137 -14.45 0.49 2.47
CA LEU A 137 -15.28 1.67 2.74
C LEU A 137 -14.93 2.27 4.10
N LEU A 138 -14.64 3.57 4.14
CA LEU A 138 -14.55 4.33 5.37
C LEU A 138 -15.93 4.79 5.80
N VAL A 139 -16.23 4.62 7.09
CA VAL A 139 -17.38 5.20 7.78
C VAL A 139 -16.91 6.13 8.89
N GLU A 140 -17.80 7.01 9.34
CA GLU A 140 -17.43 8.10 10.26
C GLU A 140 -16.80 7.62 11.58
N ASN A 141 -17.23 6.49 12.11
CA ASN A 141 -16.76 5.94 13.38
C ASN A 141 -17.23 4.49 13.59
N GLY A 142 -16.79 3.88 14.69
CA GLY A 142 -17.14 2.50 15.05
C GLY A 142 -18.65 2.25 15.22
N LYS A 143 -19.44 3.26 15.63
CA LYS A 143 -20.91 3.10 15.73
C LYS A 143 -21.52 3.00 14.33
N MET A 144 -21.09 3.85 13.39
CA MET A 144 -21.52 3.77 12.00
C MET A 144 -21.08 2.47 11.34
N ALA A 145 -19.89 1.94 11.67
CA ALA A 145 -19.44 0.64 11.17
C ALA A 145 -20.35 -0.51 11.58
N GLN A 146 -20.81 -0.52 12.85
CA GLN A 146 -21.76 -1.51 13.34
C GLN A 146 -23.12 -1.40 12.66
N GLU A 147 -23.60 -0.17 12.42
CA GLU A 147 -24.87 0.04 11.74
C GLU A 147 -24.83 -0.34 10.25
N ALA A 148 -23.75 0.02 9.56
CA ALA A 148 -23.47 -0.43 8.21
C ALA A 148 -23.41 -1.95 8.14
N GLY A 149 -22.73 -2.57 9.10
CA GLY A 149 -22.67 -4.02 9.26
C GLY A 149 -24.03 -4.70 9.38
N ARG A 150 -24.95 -4.13 10.16
CA ARG A 150 -26.34 -4.64 10.28
C ARG A 150 -27.11 -4.47 8.97
N CYS A 151 -26.98 -3.32 8.31
CA CYS A 151 -27.60 -3.08 7.01
C CYS A 151 -27.15 -4.12 5.97
N LEU A 152 -25.85 -4.41 5.91
CA LEU A 152 -25.26 -5.42 5.03
C LEU A 152 -25.79 -6.83 5.33
N GLN A 153 -25.91 -7.19 6.60
CA GLN A 153 -26.43 -8.51 7.00
C GLN A 153 -27.87 -8.74 6.54
N VAL A 154 -28.72 -7.70 6.58
CA VAL A 154 -30.09 -7.76 6.03
C VAL A 154 -30.08 -8.06 4.53
N HIS A 155 -29.02 -7.64 3.82
CA HIS A 155 -28.83 -7.87 2.38
C HIS A 155 -27.96 -9.10 2.07
N GLY A 156 -27.81 -10.02 3.01
CA GLY A 156 -27.18 -11.33 2.78
C GLY A 156 -25.65 -11.35 2.90
N PHE A 157 -25.02 -10.25 3.34
CA PHE A 157 -23.59 -10.27 3.67
C PHE A 157 -23.36 -11.01 5.00
N VAL A 158 -22.29 -11.80 5.05
CA VAL A 158 -21.93 -12.59 6.23
C VAL A 158 -20.69 -11.99 6.87
N ALA A 159 -20.74 -11.66 8.16
CA ALA A 159 -19.57 -11.20 8.89
C ALA A 159 -18.52 -12.31 8.97
N GLU A 160 -17.26 -12.03 8.65
CA GLU A 160 -16.19 -13.00 8.84
C GLU A 160 -15.90 -13.19 10.34
N SER A 161 -15.88 -14.44 10.80
CA SER A 161 -15.61 -14.77 12.20
C SER A 161 -14.10 -14.91 12.45
N GLY A 162 -13.52 -13.95 13.15
CA GLY A 162 -12.12 -13.99 13.62
C GLY A 162 -11.24 -12.91 12.98
N HIS A 163 -10.38 -12.29 13.79
CA HIS A 163 -9.56 -11.12 13.46
C HIS A 163 -10.38 -9.88 13.07
N GLN A 164 -11.11 -9.31 14.05
CA GLN A 164 -11.39 -7.88 13.98
C GLN A 164 -10.05 -7.17 14.18
N GLU A 165 -9.43 -6.73 13.09
CA GLU A 165 -8.36 -5.73 13.19
C GLU A 165 -8.98 -4.50 13.84
N ASN A 166 -8.26 -3.84 14.76
CA ASN A 166 -8.84 -2.85 15.68
C ASN A 166 -9.51 -1.64 15.00
N HIS A 167 -9.45 -1.54 13.67
CA HIS A 167 -9.92 -0.41 12.86
C HIS A 167 -11.01 -0.76 11.83
N HIS A 168 -11.30 -2.04 11.53
CA HIS A 168 -12.32 -2.38 10.53
C HIS A 168 -13.15 -3.64 10.87
N LEU A 169 -14.30 -3.77 10.20
CA LEU A 169 -15.15 -4.96 10.23
C LEU A 169 -15.21 -5.60 8.83
N THR A 170 -15.05 -6.91 8.76
CA THR A 170 -14.99 -7.63 7.47
C THR A 170 -16.25 -8.43 7.21
N TYR A 171 -16.77 -8.32 5.99
CA TYR A 171 -17.96 -8.99 5.51
C TYR A 171 -17.70 -9.67 4.17
N MET A 172 -18.34 -10.81 3.95
CA MET A 172 -18.35 -11.52 2.68
C MET A 172 -19.71 -11.35 2.01
N SER A 173 -19.71 -10.86 0.78
CA SER A 173 -20.92 -10.81 -0.06
C SER A 173 -21.37 -12.21 -0.48
N PRO A 174 -22.64 -12.39 -0.91
CA PRO A 174 -23.12 -13.65 -1.48
C PRO A 174 -22.31 -14.16 -2.67
N GLU A 175 -21.62 -13.25 -3.38
CA GLU A 175 -20.82 -13.55 -4.56
C GLU A 175 -19.35 -13.90 -4.23
N GLY A 176 -18.99 -13.93 -2.95
CA GLY A 176 -17.62 -14.22 -2.50
C GLY A 176 -16.65 -13.03 -2.62
N ILE A 177 -17.16 -11.79 -2.72
CA ILE A 177 -16.35 -10.57 -2.65
C ILE A 177 -16.27 -10.10 -1.19
N ARG A 178 -15.04 -9.84 -0.73
CA ARG A 178 -14.75 -9.29 0.60
C ARG A 178 -14.97 -7.78 0.63
N LEU A 179 -15.61 -7.31 1.70
CA LEU A 179 -15.87 -5.91 2.01
C LEU A 179 -15.28 -5.60 3.39
N GLU A 180 -14.52 -4.51 3.49
CA GLU A 180 -13.94 -4.00 4.73
C GLU A 180 -14.58 -2.65 5.08
N LEU A 181 -15.26 -2.59 6.22
CA LEU A 181 -15.81 -1.37 6.79
C LEU A 181 -14.82 -0.77 7.78
N HIS A 182 -14.05 0.20 7.32
CA HIS A 182 -13.07 0.95 8.11
C HIS A 182 -13.77 1.96 9.00
N SER A 183 -13.57 1.84 10.30
CA SER A 183 -14.01 2.79 11.33
C SER A 183 -12.94 3.82 11.71
N ALA A 184 -11.69 3.59 11.28
CA ALA A 184 -10.59 4.53 11.37
C ALA A 184 -9.76 4.50 10.07
N LEU A 185 -9.10 5.62 9.71
CA LEU A 185 -8.23 5.72 8.52
C LEU A 185 -7.10 4.68 8.50
N VAL A 186 -6.55 4.35 9.66
CA VAL A 186 -5.46 3.39 9.86
C VAL A 186 -5.58 2.76 11.24
N GLU A 187 -4.83 1.68 11.45
CA GLU A 187 -4.63 1.21 12.81
C GLU A 187 -3.89 2.22 13.69
N PRO A 188 -4.23 2.32 14.99
CA PRO A 188 -3.55 3.22 15.90
C PRO A 188 -2.03 3.02 15.91
N PHE A 189 -1.29 4.12 15.74
CA PHE A 189 0.14 4.16 15.97
C PHE A 189 0.46 4.26 17.47
N ASP A 190 1.71 4.06 17.88
CA ASP A 190 2.07 4.25 19.31
C ASP A 190 1.97 5.73 19.76
N SER A 191 1.86 6.68 18.83
CA SER A 191 1.76 8.10 19.15
C SER A 191 0.30 8.54 19.34
N THR A 192 -0.07 8.83 20.58
CA THR A 192 -1.40 9.36 20.91
C THR A 192 -1.71 10.68 20.18
N GLU A 193 -0.71 11.54 20.01
CA GLU A 193 -0.87 12.82 19.30
C GLU A 193 -1.25 12.59 17.83
N VAL A 194 -0.56 11.66 17.17
CA VAL A 194 -0.84 11.30 15.76
C VAL A 194 -2.22 10.69 15.63
N ASN A 195 -2.59 9.74 16.51
CA ASN A 195 -3.92 9.14 16.47
C ASN A 195 -5.02 10.18 16.69
N THR A 196 -4.83 11.12 17.62
CA THR A 196 -5.77 12.23 17.86
C THR A 196 -5.89 13.14 16.63
N PHE A 197 -4.78 13.40 15.93
CA PHE A 197 -4.80 14.14 14.67
C PHE A 197 -5.59 13.37 13.59
N LEU A 198 -5.36 12.07 13.44
CA LEU A 198 -6.04 11.25 12.45
C LEU A 198 -7.55 11.11 12.71
N GLU A 199 -7.95 11.01 13.98
CA GLU A 199 -9.38 11.03 14.38
C GLU A 199 -10.07 12.34 13.99
N LYS A 200 -9.38 13.48 14.13
CA LYS A 200 -9.90 14.78 13.66
C LYS A 200 -9.93 14.83 12.14
N CYS A 201 -8.83 14.46 11.49
CA CYS A 201 -8.69 14.44 10.05
C CYS A 201 -9.78 13.58 9.38
N GLN A 202 -10.15 12.45 9.98
CA GLN A 202 -11.25 11.62 9.48
C GLN A 202 -12.57 12.39 9.35
N LYS A 203 -12.88 13.34 10.23
CA LYS A 203 -14.06 14.20 10.05
C LYS A 203 -13.92 15.08 8.81
N ASP A 204 -12.76 15.69 8.64
CA ASP A 204 -12.46 16.50 7.46
C ASP A 204 -12.57 15.69 6.15
N PHE A 205 -12.24 14.38 6.15
CA PHE A 205 -12.47 13.50 5.00
C PHE A 205 -13.95 13.47 4.59
N PHE A 206 -14.88 13.38 5.55
CA PHE A 206 -16.31 13.38 5.27
C PHE A 206 -16.83 14.77 4.86
N GLU A 207 -16.28 15.84 5.45
CA GLU A 207 -16.62 17.22 5.07
C GLU A 207 -16.12 17.58 3.66
N ASN A 208 -15.01 16.98 3.22
CA ASN A 208 -14.39 17.18 1.91
C ASN A 208 -14.58 15.98 0.97
N ARG A 209 -15.72 15.30 1.11
CA ARG A 209 -16.09 14.20 0.22
C ARG A 209 -16.56 14.73 -1.14
N VAL A 210 -16.10 14.09 -2.20
CA VAL A 210 -16.49 14.40 -3.58
C VAL A 210 -17.26 13.22 -4.19
N THR A 211 -18.03 13.49 -5.24
CA THR A 211 -18.63 12.45 -6.07
C THR A 211 -17.91 12.46 -7.41
N GLU A 212 -17.24 11.37 -7.74
CA GLU A 212 -16.47 11.24 -8.97
C GLU A 212 -17.01 10.10 -9.82
N ASN A 213 -17.04 10.31 -11.14
CA ASN A 213 -17.43 9.28 -12.08
C ASN A 213 -16.20 8.46 -12.49
N VAL A 214 -16.17 7.19 -12.10
CA VAL A 214 -15.11 6.26 -12.48
C VAL A 214 -15.70 5.17 -13.36
N MET A 215 -15.22 5.10 -14.60
CA MET A 215 -15.68 4.11 -15.60
C MET A 215 -17.21 4.09 -15.77
N GLY A 216 -17.86 5.27 -15.75
CA GLY A 216 -19.31 5.38 -15.89
C GLY A 216 -20.11 5.16 -14.60
N VAL A 217 -19.44 5.01 -13.45
CA VAL A 217 -20.08 4.75 -12.15
C VAL A 217 -19.69 5.83 -11.15
N ASP A 218 -20.69 6.43 -10.50
CA ASP A 218 -20.44 7.46 -9.48
C ASP A 218 -20.05 6.82 -8.13
N PHE A 219 -18.94 7.29 -7.57
CA PHE A 219 -18.47 6.92 -6.23
C PHE A 219 -18.30 8.12 -5.32
N PHE A 220 -18.47 7.89 -4.02
CA PHE A 220 -18.13 8.86 -2.99
C PHE A 220 -16.66 8.69 -2.60
N LEU A 221 -15.81 9.63 -2.98
CA LEU A 221 -14.36 9.60 -2.74
C LEU A 221 -13.95 10.74 -1.79
N ALA A 222 -12.77 10.63 -1.21
CA ALA A 222 -12.14 11.77 -0.54
C ALA A 222 -11.65 12.76 -1.62
N SER A 223 -11.67 14.07 -1.36
CA SER A 223 -11.06 15.02 -2.29
C SER A 223 -9.55 14.77 -2.48
N PRO A 224 -8.93 15.24 -3.57
CA PRO A 224 -7.59 14.82 -3.97
C PRO A 224 -6.53 14.88 -2.86
N SER A 225 -6.45 15.96 -2.08
CA SER A 225 -5.49 16.06 -0.96
C SER A 225 -5.65 14.94 0.08
N TYR A 226 -6.89 14.57 0.40
CA TYR A 226 -7.19 13.56 1.39
C TYR A 226 -7.05 12.14 0.81
N GLN A 227 -7.36 11.96 -0.48
CA GLN A 227 -7.08 10.71 -1.19
C GLN A 227 -5.57 10.43 -1.24
N ALA A 228 -4.74 11.41 -1.61
CA ALA A 228 -3.28 11.32 -1.56
C ALA A 228 -2.79 10.95 -0.15
N PHE A 229 -3.30 11.65 0.86
CA PHE A 229 -2.95 11.40 2.25
C PHE A 229 -3.30 9.98 2.69
N TYR A 230 -4.47 9.47 2.31
CA TYR A 230 -4.88 8.10 2.63
C TYR A 230 -4.01 7.05 1.92
N LEU A 231 -3.69 7.22 0.64
CA LEU A 231 -2.79 6.30 -0.08
C LEU A 231 -1.43 6.20 0.62
N LEU A 232 -0.91 7.34 1.09
CA LEU A 232 0.34 7.39 1.83
C LEU A 232 0.24 6.72 3.20
N LEU A 233 -0.84 6.96 3.95
CA LEU A 233 -1.09 6.31 5.25
C LEU A 233 -1.21 4.78 5.10
N HIS A 234 -1.87 4.33 4.04
CA HIS A 234 -2.01 2.90 3.72
C HIS A 234 -0.63 2.27 3.42
N MET A 235 0.18 2.92 2.56
CA MET A 235 1.56 2.50 2.32
C MET A 235 2.38 2.47 3.61
N LEU A 236 2.23 3.48 4.48
CA LEU A 236 2.95 3.57 5.75
C LEU A 236 2.57 2.42 6.70
N GLN A 237 1.28 2.12 6.85
CA GLN A 237 0.80 1.01 7.69
C GLN A 237 1.41 -0.31 7.22
N HIS A 238 1.41 -0.57 5.91
CA HIS A 238 2.05 -1.76 5.36
C HIS A 238 3.56 -1.75 5.57
N PHE A 239 4.23 -0.63 5.28
CA PHE A 239 5.67 -0.48 5.45
C PHE A 239 6.10 -0.82 6.87
N LEU A 240 5.39 -0.32 7.88
CA LEU A 240 5.69 -0.57 9.28
C LEU A 240 5.43 -2.02 9.72
N ARG A 241 4.67 -2.82 8.96
CA ARG A 241 4.24 -4.16 9.38
C ARG A 241 4.83 -5.28 8.54
N SER A 242 4.39 -5.40 7.30
CA SER A 242 4.70 -6.50 6.39
C SER A 242 5.52 -6.08 5.17
N GLY A 243 5.56 -4.78 4.86
CA GLY A 243 6.02 -4.25 3.58
C GLY A 243 4.88 -4.24 2.55
N PHE A 244 5.13 -3.63 1.38
CA PHE A 244 4.18 -3.55 0.29
C PHE A 244 4.88 -3.65 -1.08
N GLY A 245 4.12 -4.02 -2.11
CA GLY A 245 4.62 -4.26 -3.46
C GLY A 245 4.52 -3.03 -4.36
N LEU A 246 4.97 -3.15 -5.61
CA LEU A 246 5.06 -2.02 -6.54
C LEU A 246 3.69 -1.42 -6.88
N LYS A 247 2.60 -2.19 -6.74
CA LYS A 247 1.22 -1.73 -6.97
C LYS A 247 0.88 -0.42 -6.23
N LEU A 248 1.25 -0.30 -4.95
CA LEU A 248 0.93 0.92 -4.19
C LEU A 248 1.76 2.13 -4.65
N LEU A 249 2.96 1.89 -5.18
CA LEU A 249 3.79 2.93 -5.79
C LEU A 249 3.25 3.32 -7.17
N CYS A 250 2.70 2.36 -7.93
CA CYS A 250 1.98 2.65 -9.17
C CYS A 250 0.75 3.53 -8.91
N ASP A 251 -0.01 3.25 -7.84
CA ASP A 251 -1.12 4.11 -7.39
C ASP A 251 -0.65 5.55 -7.11
N TRP A 252 0.54 5.69 -6.49
CA TRP A 252 1.15 6.99 -6.23
C TRP A 252 1.54 7.72 -7.52
N VAL A 253 2.13 7.02 -8.49
CA VAL A 253 2.51 7.59 -9.79
C VAL A 253 1.27 8.14 -10.50
N VAL A 254 0.26 7.30 -10.74
CA VAL A 254 -0.93 7.72 -11.52
C VAL A 254 -1.71 8.83 -10.83
N PHE A 255 -1.72 8.85 -9.50
CA PHE A 255 -2.38 9.90 -8.73
C PHE A 255 -1.78 11.28 -9.01
N TRP A 256 -0.45 11.40 -8.92
CA TRP A 256 0.22 12.69 -9.15
C TRP A 256 0.33 13.05 -10.63
N GLU A 257 0.40 12.06 -11.52
CA GLU A 257 0.37 12.31 -12.97
C GLU A 257 -0.97 12.90 -13.43
N HIS A 258 -2.09 12.43 -12.84
CA HIS A 258 -3.41 13.02 -13.09
C HIS A 258 -3.44 14.52 -12.80
N GLY A 259 -2.64 14.96 -11.80
CA GLY A 259 -2.43 16.35 -11.44
C GLY A 259 -3.37 16.82 -10.33
N CYS A 260 -2.90 17.83 -9.60
CA CYS A 260 -3.64 18.49 -8.53
C CYS A 260 -3.51 20.01 -8.70
N THR A 261 -4.43 20.76 -8.12
CA THR A 261 -4.32 22.20 -7.98
C THR A 261 -3.29 22.57 -6.90
N ALA A 262 -2.74 23.78 -6.96
CA ALA A 262 -1.80 24.26 -5.94
C ALA A 262 -2.41 24.28 -4.53
N GLU A 263 -3.73 24.48 -4.42
CA GLU A 263 -4.47 24.44 -3.15
C GLU A 263 -4.52 23.02 -2.59
N GLU A 264 -4.75 22.03 -3.45
CA GLU A 264 -4.76 20.62 -3.07
C GLU A 264 -3.36 20.12 -2.67
N GLU A 265 -2.32 20.54 -3.39
CA GLU A 265 -0.92 20.27 -3.06
C GLU A 265 -0.54 20.86 -1.69
N ALA A 266 -0.91 22.13 -1.45
CA ALA A 266 -0.65 22.81 -0.19
C ALA A 266 -1.37 22.11 0.97
N LYS A 267 -2.64 21.74 0.79
CA LYS A 267 -3.40 21.02 1.80
C LYS A 267 -2.80 19.65 2.10
N PHE A 268 -2.41 18.89 1.07
CA PHE A 268 -1.73 17.61 1.25
C PHE A 268 -0.42 17.78 2.04
N LEU A 269 0.37 18.81 1.71
CA LEU A 269 1.61 19.12 2.42
C LEU A 269 1.38 19.42 3.91
N THR A 270 0.33 20.17 4.24
CA THR A 270 -0.09 20.40 5.63
C THR A 270 -0.42 19.09 6.34
N LEU A 271 -1.21 18.21 5.70
CA LEU A 271 -1.60 16.92 6.30
C LEU A 271 -0.38 16.05 6.63
N VAL A 272 0.59 15.93 5.72
CA VAL A 272 1.79 15.10 5.95
C VAL A 272 2.75 15.71 6.98
N ARG A 273 2.83 17.04 7.08
CA ARG A 273 3.62 17.73 8.12
C ARG A 273 3.01 17.56 9.50
N GLU A 274 1.72 17.81 9.63
CA GLU A 274 1.02 17.67 10.91
C GLU A 274 1.02 16.21 11.41
N CYS A 275 0.88 15.25 10.49
CA CYS A 275 1.02 13.83 10.79
C CYS A 275 2.47 13.41 11.08
N GLY A 276 3.48 14.21 10.69
CA GLY A 276 4.89 13.90 10.86
C GLY A 276 5.41 12.80 9.92
N ILE A 277 4.87 12.71 8.71
CA ILE A 277 5.23 11.69 7.70
C ILE A 277 5.80 12.30 6.40
N LEU A 278 6.16 13.59 6.42
CA LEU A 278 6.75 14.30 5.28
C LEU A 278 7.96 13.55 4.70
N ASN A 279 8.89 13.13 5.55
CA ASN A 279 10.07 12.37 5.13
C ASN A 279 9.71 11.04 4.44
N PHE A 280 8.71 10.31 4.92
CA PHE A 280 8.23 9.10 4.23
C PHE A 280 7.66 9.44 2.85
N THR A 281 6.89 10.53 2.76
CA THR A 281 6.35 11.08 1.51
C THR A 281 7.46 11.36 0.51
N CYS A 282 8.53 12.03 0.93
CA CYS A 282 9.67 12.38 0.09
C CYS A 282 10.37 11.13 -0.46
N VAL A 283 10.56 10.09 0.35
CA VAL A 283 11.24 8.84 -0.05
C VAL A 283 10.41 8.05 -1.05
N VAL A 284 9.11 7.90 -0.77
CA VAL A 284 8.15 7.24 -1.68
C VAL A 284 8.11 7.98 -3.01
N THR A 285 8.01 9.30 -2.97
CA THR A 285 7.95 10.13 -4.18
C THR A 285 9.25 10.07 -4.97
N LEU A 286 10.41 10.17 -4.31
CA LEU A 286 11.72 10.06 -4.96
C LEU A 286 11.91 8.69 -5.63
N PHE A 287 11.45 7.61 -4.99
CA PHE A 287 11.45 6.29 -5.62
C PHE A 287 10.60 6.28 -6.90
N CYS A 288 9.38 6.82 -6.84
CA CYS A 288 8.47 6.88 -7.98
C CYS A 288 9.05 7.71 -9.14
N VAL A 289 9.67 8.86 -8.84
CA VAL A 289 10.39 9.68 -9.83
C VAL A 289 11.54 8.89 -10.45
N ARG A 290 12.38 8.26 -9.61
CA ARG A 290 13.62 7.63 -10.04
C ARG A 290 13.43 6.34 -10.86
N TYR A 291 12.45 5.53 -10.48
CA TYR A 291 12.30 4.16 -10.99
C TYR A 291 10.98 3.93 -11.75
N LEU A 292 9.92 4.68 -11.46
CA LEU A 292 8.60 4.45 -12.05
C LEU A 292 8.13 5.58 -12.98
N GLY A 293 8.97 6.59 -13.23
CA GLY A 293 8.72 7.62 -14.25
C GLY A 293 7.85 8.79 -13.82
N LEU A 294 7.53 8.93 -12.52
CA LEU A 294 6.75 10.09 -12.03
C LEU A 294 7.46 11.41 -12.37
N SER A 295 6.75 12.33 -13.01
CA SER A 295 7.24 13.62 -13.44
C SER A 295 7.60 14.51 -12.27
N GLU A 296 8.87 14.95 -12.20
CA GLU A 296 9.38 15.88 -11.18
C GLU A 296 8.55 17.17 -11.11
N ASN A 297 8.02 17.64 -12.25
CA ASN A 297 7.22 18.86 -12.32
C ASN A 297 5.89 18.72 -11.56
N LYS A 298 5.29 17.52 -11.54
CA LYS A 298 4.02 17.24 -10.85
C LYS A 298 4.17 17.18 -9.33
N VAL A 299 5.40 17.02 -8.83
CA VAL A 299 5.70 16.87 -7.40
C VAL A 299 6.72 17.90 -6.89
N GLN A 300 6.95 18.97 -7.65
CA GLN A 300 7.95 19.99 -7.33
C GLN A 300 7.68 20.69 -5.99
N PHE A 301 6.41 20.76 -5.56
CA PHE A 301 6.02 21.32 -4.28
C PHE A 301 6.63 20.56 -3.08
N LEU A 302 6.88 19.25 -3.20
CA LEU A 302 7.54 18.44 -2.17
C LEU A 302 9.04 18.73 -2.09
N GLU A 303 9.68 19.03 -3.23
CA GLU A 303 11.10 19.41 -3.23
C GLU A 303 11.31 20.77 -2.56
N LYS A 304 10.46 21.75 -2.88
CA LYS A 304 10.49 23.10 -2.30
C LYS A 304 10.18 23.09 -0.79
N ALA A 305 9.42 22.10 -0.33
CA ALA A 305 9.08 21.91 1.09
C ALA A 305 10.26 21.49 1.99
N GLY A 306 11.42 21.16 1.40
CA GLY A 306 12.71 21.47 2.03
C GLY A 306 13.10 20.68 3.28
N GLU A 307 13.02 19.34 3.30
CA GLU A 307 13.65 18.52 4.36
C GLU A 307 14.35 17.24 3.84
N ALA A 308 14.36 17.02 2.53
CA ALA A 308 14.87 15.81 1.89
C ALA A 308 16.41 15.77 1.72
N GLY A 309 17.16 16.72 2.27
CA GLY A 309 18.61 16.84 2.05
C GLY A 309 19.42 15.58 2.40
N ALA A 310 19.04 14.88 3.47
CA ALA A 310 19.64 13.58 3.84
C ALA A 310 18.98 12.37 3.16
N MET A 311 17.81 12.57 2.53
CA MET A 311 17.04 11.50 1.87
C MET A 311 17.36 11.35 0.38
N LYS A 312 18.04 12.35 -0.21
CA LYS A 312 18.64 12.27 -1.56
C LYS A 312 19.96 11.46 -1.60
N GLU A 313 20.38 10.85 -0.49
CA GLU A 313 21.51 9.92 -0.51
C GLU A 313 21.14 8.67 -1.34
N GLU A 314 21.81 8.48 -2.48
CA GLU A 314 21.58 7.34 -3.39
C GLU A 314 21.58 6.00 -2.64
N ALA A 315 22.48 5.84 -1.68
CA ALA A 315 22.57 4.63 -0.85
C ALA A 315 21.30 4.35 -0.04
N TYR A 316 20.60 5.40 0.42
CA TYR A 316 19.37 5.24 1.19
C TYR A 316 18.19 4.87 0.28
N LEU A 317 18.12 5.47 -0.90
CA LEU A 317 17.11 5.13 -1.89
C LEU A 317 17.28 3.68 -2.38
N GLU A 318 18.51 3.22 -2.53
CA GLU A 318 18.85 1.83 -2.83
C GLU A 318 18.48 0.85 -1.70
N GLU A 319 18.68 1.25 -0.43
CA GLU A 319 18.19 0.47 0.73
C GLU A 319 16.66 0.34 0.70
N PHE A 320 15.95 1.42 0.37
CA PHE A 320 14.49 1.42 0.24
C PHE A 320 14.02 0.58 -0.94
N PHE A 321 14.66 0.71 -2.11
CA PHE A 321 14.39 -0.12 -3.28
C PHE A 321 14.49 -1.60 -2.96
N THR A 322 15.58 -1.99 -2.31
CA THR A 322 15.79 -3.38 -1.89
C THR A 322 14.68 -3.85 -0.93
N GLU A 323 14.25 -3.01 0.02
CA GLU A 323 13.16 -3.36 0.94
C GLU A 323 11.82 -3.58 0.21
N ILE A 324 11.50 -2.73 -0.79
CA ILE A 324 10.29 -2.87 -1.61
C ILE A 324 10.35 -4.16 -2.44
N MET A 325 11.47 -4.42 -3.13
CA MET A 325 11.63 -5.63 -3.96
C MET A 325 11.58 -6.91 -3.12
N GLU A 326 12.19 -6.91 -1.93
CA GLU A 326 12.08 -8.03 -1.00
C GLU A 326 10.67 -8.18 -0.40
N ALA A 327 9.84 -7.13 -0.45
CA ALA A 327 8.52 -7.08 0.21
C ALA A 327 7.42 -7.74 -0.57
N GLU A 328 7.39 -7.52 -1.87
CA GLU A 328 6.32 -8.00 -2.75
C GLU A 328 4.93 -7.57 -2.19
N GLU A 329 3.81 -8.15 -2.62
CA GLU A 329 2.52 -7.82 -2.02
C GLU A 329 2.36 -8.50 -0.65
N PHE A 330 2.27 -7.68 0.41
CA PHE A 330 1.96 -8.07 1.79
C PHE A 330 2.87 -9.14 2.43
N GLY A 331 4.04 -9.43 1.86
CA GLY A 331 4.91 -10.50 2.32
C GLY A 331 4.31 -11.90 2.18
N GLU A 332 3.29 -12.09 1.31
CA GLU A 332 2.66 -13.41 1.10
C GLU A 332 3.65 -14.48 0.63
N ALA A 333 4.74 -14.08 -0.05
CA ALA A 333 5.80 -15.00 -0.46
C ALA A 333 6.90 -15.20 0.59
N ASP A 334 7.04 -14.31 1.57
CA ASP A 334 8.11 -14.38 2.56
C ASP A 334 7.55 -14.35 3.99
N SER A 335 7.23 -15.54 4.48
CA SER A 335 6.81 -15.80 5.87
C SER A 335 7.89 -15.44 6.93
N LYS A 336 8.94 -14.72 6.54
CA LYS A 336 10.08 -14.24 7.34
C LYS A 336 9.88 -12.85 7.95
N ARG A 337 8.72 -12.22 7.77
CA ARG A 337 8.58 -10.78 8.05
C ARG A 337 7.96 -10.49 9.43
N MET A 338 8.54 -9.51 10.12
CA MET A 338 8.14 -8.98 11.43
C MET A 338 7.91 -7.46 11.31
N VAL A 339 7.09 -6.92 12.22
CA VAL A 339 6.81 -5.48 12.36
C VAL A 339 8.12 -4.69 12.54
N ALA A 340 8.23 -3.55 11.87
CA ALA A 340 9.33 -2.61 12.00
C ALA A 340 9.36 -2.04 13.43
N MET A 341 10.49 -2.17 14.12
CA MET A 341 10.64 -1.63 15.48
C MET A 341 11.05 -0.16 15.44
N ARG A 342 10.60 0.61 16.42
CA ARG A 342 11.10 1.98 16.66
C ARG A 342 12.52 1.90 17.19
N GLY A 343 13.51 2.10 16.33
CA GLY A 343 14.93 2.06 16.70
C GLY A 343 15.59 0.69 16.51
N THR A 344 16.92 0.67 16.60
CA THR A 344 17.73 -0.56 16.46
C THR A 344 18.26 -1.08 17.80
N GLY A 345 17.79 -0.52 18.91
CA GLY A 345 18.28 -0.82 20.25
C GLY A 345 17.66 -2.11 20.80
N TRP A 346 18.43 -2.85 21.60
CA TRP A 346 17.96 -4.04 22.30
C TRP A 346 16.74 -3.80 23.22
N ILE A 347 16.57 -2.56 23.71
CA ILE A 347 15.42 -2.13 24.52
C ILE A 347 14.13 -2.12 23.68
N ASP A 348 14.22 -1.80 22.38
CA ASP A 348 13.07 -1.74 21.48
C ASP A 348 12.59 -3.15 21.13
N TYR A 349 13.51 -4.11 20.98
CA TYR A 349 13.21 -5.53 20.89
C TYR A 349 12.50 -6.04 22.16
N ILE A 350 12.98 -5.64 23.34
CA ILE A 350 12.36 -6.00 24.62
C ILE A 350 10.95 -5.42 24.72
N ARG A 351 10.74 -4.17 24.29
CA ARG A 351 9.44 -3.51 24.32
C ARG A 351 8.43 -4.17 23.37
N GLU A 352 8.83 -4.41 22.12
CA GLU A 352 7.97 -5.08 21.14
C GLU A 352 7.64 -6.51 21.61
N PHE A 353 8.64 -7.24 22.11
CA PHE A 353 8.42 -8.58 22.66
C PHE A 353 7.50 -8.57 23.90
N HIS A 354 7.60 -7.54 24.74
CA HIS A 354 6.69 -7.32 25.85
C HIS A 354 5.26 -7.04 25.37
N HIS A 355 5.11 -6.20 24.34
CA HIS A 355 3.83 -5.87 23.73
C HIS A 355 3.18 -7.13 23.12
N GLN A 356 3.93 -7.92 22.35
CA GLN A 356 3.49 -9.20 21.78
C GLN A 356 3.09 -10.22 22.87
N MET A 357 3.77 -10.21 24.03
CA MET A 357 3.41 -11.05 25.16
C MET A 357 2.02 -10.69 25.72
N HIS A 358 1.71 -9.39 25.87
CA HIS A 358 0.38 -8.91 26.30
C HIS A 358 -0.70 -9.24 25.28
N LEU A 359 -0.45 -9.03 23.98
CA LEU A 359 -1.39 -9.39 22.92
C LEU A 359 -1.69 -10.90 22.89
N SER A 360 -0.66 -11.73 23.08
CA SER A 360 -0.81 -13.19 23.09
C SER A 360 -1.47 -13.72 24.36
N HIS A 361 -1.44 -12.96 25.46
CA HIS A 361 -1.93 -13.38 26.77
C HIS A 361 -2.70 -12.26 27.50
N PRO A 362 -3.82 -11.76 26.95
CA PRO A 362 -4.48 -10.54 27.42
C PRO A 362 -5.00 -10.61 28.86
N LYS A 363 -5.36 -11.81 29.34
CA LYS A 363 -5.81 -12.02 30.74
C LYS A 363 -4.63 -12.23 31.72
N ALA A 364 -3.59 -12.95 31.30
CA ALA A 364 -2.46 -13.29 32.17
C ALA A 364 -1.38 -12.20 32.21
N GLY A 365 -1.25 -11.42 31.13
CA GLY A 365 -0.33 -10.28 31.02
C GLY A 365 -0.67 -9.12 31.95
N GLN A 366 -1.85 -9.10 32.58
CA GLN A 366 -2.19 -8.09 33.58
C GLN A 366 -1.41 -8.29 34.90
N TYR A 367 -0.94 -9.51 35.17
CA TYR A 367 -0.27 -9.86 36.42
C TYR A 367 1.25 -9.97 36.24
N LYS A 368 1.98 -9.00 36.79
CA LYS A 368 3.45 -8.90 36.70
C LYS A 368 4.19 -10.17 37.14
N ILE A 369 3.62 -10.92 38.09
CA ILE A 369 4.23 -12.14 38.61
C ILE A 369 4.41 -13.23 37.53
N PHE A 370 3.56 -13.23 36.51
CA PHE A 370 3.64 -14.22 35.42
C PHE A 370 4.56 -13.79 34.28
N TYR A 371 5.13 -12.57 34.30
CA TYR A 371 5.91 -12.04 33.17
C TYR A 371 7.08 -12.94 32.75
N PRO A 372 7.90 -13.49 33.67
CA PRO A 372 9.00 -14.37 33.29
C PRO A 372 8.51 -15.62 32.53
N ILE A 373 7.40 -16.23 32.98
CA ILE A 373 6.83 -17.42 32.37
C ILE A 373 6.18 -17.09 31.02
N LEU A 374 5.43 -15.98 30.95
CA LEU A 374 4.77 -15.53 29.72
C LEU A 374 5.77 -15.11 28.66
N TRP A 375 6.90 -14.50 29.04
CA TRP A 375 8.00 -14.17 28.14
C TRP A 375 8.61 -15.42 27.53
N VAL A 376 8.95 -16.41 28.36
CA VAL A 376 9.48 -17.70 27.91
C VAL A 376 8.50 -18.40 26.97
N ARG A 377 7.22 -18.44 27.33
CA ARG A 377 6.16 -19.03 26.49
C ARG A 377 5.99 -18.30 25.16
N THR A 378 6.01 -16.97 25.17
CA THR A 378 5.93 -16.14 23.95
C THR A 378 7.15 -16.37 23.06
N PHE A 379 8.33 -16.58 23.65
CA PHE A 379 9.58 -16.78 22.92
C PHE A 379 9.61 -18.15 22.23
N PHE A 380 9.31 -19.20 22.98
CA PHE A 380 9.21 -20.54 22.41
C PHE A 380 8.06 -20.65 21.42
N GLY A 381 6.93 -19.97 21.66
CA GLY A 381 5.84 -19.85 20.69
C GLY A 381 6.26 -19.13 19.40
N PHE A 382 7.04 -18.06 19.50
CA PHE A 382 7.62 -17.36 18.35
C PHE A 382 8.58 -18.26 17.56
N VAL A 383 9.54 -18.91 18.23
CA VAL A 383 10.50 -19.83 17.60
C VAL A 383 9.79 -21.03 16.97
N TYR A 384 8.81 -21.61 17.66
CA TYR A 384 8.04 -22.77 17.17
C TYR A 384 7.19 -22.41 15.95
N ARG A 385 6.45 -21.29 15.98
CA ARG A 385 5.66 -20.82 14.84
C ARG A 385 6.55 -20.55 13.63
N ASN A 386 7.69 -19.89 13.84
CA ASN A 386 8.60 -19.56 12.73
C ASN A 386 9.30 -20.80 12.14
N ARG A 387 9.77 -21.74 12.98
CA ARG A 387 10.43 -22.96 12.47
C ARG A 387 9.47 -23.99 11.90
N LYS A 388 8.33 -24.24 12.57
CA LYS A 388 7.46 -25.38 12.25
C LYS A 388 6.27 -25.04 11.36
N LEU A 389 5.71 -23.83 11.46
CA LEU A 389 4.60 -23.40 10.58
C LEU A 389 5.11 -22.66 9.34
N ARG A 390 6.24 -21.96 9.45
CA ARG A 390 6.76 -21.07 8.39
C ARG A 390 8.07 -21.56 7.75
N GLY A 391 8.72 -22.59 8.29
CA GLY A 391 9.94 -23.18 7.70
C GLY A 391 11.17 -22.27 7.74
N ILE A 392 11.21 -21.29 8.65
CA ILE A 392 12.16 -20.16 8.60
C ILE A 392 13.00 -20.02 9.87
N SER A 393 14.24 -19.55 9.69
CA SER A 393 15.10 -19.13 10.79
C SER A 393 14.64 -17.80 11.42
N SER A 394 14.31 -17.83 12.72
CA SER A 394 14.00 -16.62 13.51
C SER A 394 15.11 -15.55 13.48
N ILE A 395 16.37 -15.94 13.22
CA ILE A 395 17.49 -14.99 13.10
C ILE A 395 17.37 -14.16 11.81
N ALA A 396 16.93 -14.77 10.70
CA ALA A 396 16.72 -14.06 9.45
C ALA A 396 15.59 -13.02 9.60
N ILE A 397 14.52 -13.38 10.32
CA ILE A 397 13.40 -12.48 10.65
C ILE A 397 13.89 -11.26 11.43
N LEU A 398 14.70 -11.47 12.48
CA LEU A 398 15.26 -10.39 13.30
C LEU A 398 16.23 -9.49 12.52
N LYS A 399 16.99 -10.05 11.57
CA LYS A 399 17.89 -9.30 10.70
C LYS A 399 17.11 -8.39 9.74
N ASN A 400 16.04 -8.89 9.13
CA ASN A 400 15.17 -8.11 8.24
C ASN A 400 14.46 -7.00 9.02
N ALA A 401 13.93 -7.30 10.21
CA ALA A 401 13.34 -6.30 11.09
C ALA A 401 14.35 -5.19 11.46
N LYS A 402 15.62 -5.54 11.70
CA LYS A 402 16.69 -4.56 11.98
C LYS A 402 16.99 -3.65 10.79
N LYS A 403 17.02 -4.18 9.56
CA LYS A 403 17.22 -3.40 8.32
C LYS A 403 16.10 -2.38 8.16
N ARG A 404 14.85 -2.81 8.29
CA ARG A 404 13.68 -1.94 8.22
C ARG A 404 13.63 -0.90 9.33
N SER A 405 13.97 -1.26 10.57
CA SER A 405 14.07 -0.31 11.68
C SER A 405 15.10 0.79 11.43
N ARG A 406 16.20 0.50 10.71
CA ARG A 406 17.16 1.54 10.29
C ARG A 406 16.54 2.51 9.29
N LEU A 407 15.82 1.99 8.29
CA LEU A 407 15.10 2.81 7.32
C LEU A 407 14.10 3.74 8.02
N VAL A 408 13.26 3.19 8.90
CA VAL A 408 12.26 3.94 9.70
C VAL A 408 12.91 4.99 10.60
N THR A 409 14.04 4.65 11.24
CA THR A 409 14.77 5.60 12.11
C THR A 409 15.30 6.80 11.31
N LYS A 410 15.84 6.55 10.11
CA LYS A 410 16.31 7.60 9.19
C LYS A 410 15.15 8.49 8.70
N MET A 411 13.93 7.96 8.56
CA MET A 411 12.74 8.72 8.18
C MET A 411 12.24 9.69 9.25
N LYS A 412 12.67 9.56 10.51
CA LYS A 412 12.20 10.41 11.62
C LYS A 412 10.66 10.50 11.70
N LEU A 413 9.97 9.37 11.48
CA LEU A 413 8.51 9.33 11.50
C LEU A 413 7.93 9.89 12.80
N PHE A 414 6.86 10.66 12.66
CA PHE A 414 6.12 11.32 13.73
C PHE A 414 6.92 12.36 14.52
N GLN A 415 8.09 12.78 14.02
CA GLN A 415 8.81 13.94 14.55
C GLN A 415 8.38 15.18 13.79
N LYS A 416 7.76 16.14 14.49
CA LYS A 416 7.53 17.48 13.94
C LYS A 416 8.87 18.21 13.96
N ASN A 417 9.36 18.65 12.81
CA ASN A 417 10.55 19.48 12.79
C ASN A 417 10.22 20.80 13.49
N LYS A 418 11.01 21.11 14.52
CA LYS A 418 10.87 22.33 15.34
C LYS A 418 11.34 23.61 14.62
N TYR A 419 11.38 23.60 13.29
CA TYR A 419 11.86 24.73 12.49
C TYR A 419 10.71 25.33 11.71
N GLU A 420 9.71 25.87 12.41
CA GLU A 420 8.68 26.76 11.85
C GLU A 420 7.85 27.33 13.03
N GLU A 421 8.53 28.11 13.89
CA GLU A 421 7.93 29.26 14.58
C GLU A 421 8.44 30.55 13.93
#